data_AF-A0A9D2RND9-F1
#
_entry.id   AF-A0A9D2RND9-F1
#
_cell.length_a   1.000
_cell.length_b   1.000
_cell.length_c   1.000
_cell.angle_alpha   90.00
_cell.angle_beta   90.00
_cell.angle_gamma   90.00
#
_symmetry.space_group_name_H-M   'P 1'
#
loop_
_entity.id
_entity.type
_entity.pdbx_description
1 polymer ?
#
loop_
_entity_poly.entity_id
_entity_poly.type
_entity_poly.pdbx_seq_one_letter_code
_entity_poly.pdbx_strand_id
1 'polypeptide(L)'
;MMEKCPKLYEYSYLVAKIRENQASGKTLEGAISTALEDCLAQGYLTELLTTYKREVTGMLLYEYDERKHLKSTYEEGIQKGIRTGQYKGRQQKAYQAARNLYRRGFSIKDTAGIVEEDEKMVAAWFKKWKTKRGR
;
A
#
# COMPACT_ATOMS: atom_id res chain seq x y z
N MET A 1 6.98 1.80 -49.03
CA MET A 1 5.63 1.73 -48.43
C MET A 1 5.74 0.71 -47.31
N MET A 2 5.66 1.12 -46.04
CA MET A 2 5.81 0.17 -44.93
C MET A 2 4.56 -0.72 -44.90
N GLU A 3 4.67 -1.92 -45.46
CA GLU A 3 3.72 -3.00 -45.23
C GLU A 3 3.67 -3.22 -43.72
N LYS A 4 2.64 -2.65 -43.07
CA LYS A 4 2.36 -2.88 -41.67
C LYS A 4 2.16 -4.39 -41.52
N CYS A 5 3.07 -5.06 -40.81
CA CYS A 5 2.97 -6.49 -40.54
C CYS A 5 1.54 -6.79 -40.05
N PRO A 6 0.77 -7.64 -40.74
CA PRO A 6 -0.64 -7.90 -40.41
C PRO A 6 -0.82 -8.27 -38.92
N LYS A 7 0.13 -9.06 -38.39
CA LYS A 7 0.17 -9.48 -36.98
C LYS A 7 0.29 -8.31 -35.98
N LEU A 8 1.01 -7.24 -36.34
CA LEU A 8 1.18 -6.07 -35.47
C LEU A 8 -0.07 -5.19 -35.45
N TYR A 9 -0.77 -5.12 -36.59
CA TYR A 9 -2.06 -4.44 -36.70
C TYR A 9 -3.13 -5.12 -35.86
N GLU A 10 -3.22 -6.45 -35.97
CA GLU A 10 -4.11 -7.29 -35.19
C GLU A 10 -3.89 -7.11 -33.68
N TYR A 11 -2.64 -7.16 -33.20
CA TYR A 11 -2.32 -6.93 -31.79
C TYR A 11 -2.71 -5.53 -31.31
N SER A 12 -2.45 -4.50 -32.12
CA SER A 12 -2.79 -3.12 -31.79
C SER A 12 -4.31 -2.93 -31.69
N TYR A 13 -5.07 -3.59 -32.56
CA TYR A 13 -6.53 -3.60 -32.53
C TYR A 13 -7.06 -4.25 -31.23
N LEU A 14 -6.49 -5.40 -30.83
CA LEU A 14 -6.85 -6.07 -29.58
C LEU A 14 -6.60 -5.17 -28.36
N VAL A 15 -5.42 -4.54 -28.26
CA VAL A 15 -5.07 -3.65 -27.13
C VAL A 15 -6.00 -2.44 -27.07
N ALA A 16 -6.34 -1.84 -28.22
CA ALA A 16 -7.28 -0.74 -28.29
C ALA A 16 -8.67 -1.17 -27.76
N LYS A 17 -9.13 -2.37 -28.12
CA LYS A 17 -10.44 -2.88 -27.71
C LYS A 17 -10.51 -3.27 -26.25
N ILE A 18 -9.43 -3.80 -25.67
CA ILE A 18 -9.34 -4.03 -24.21
C ILE A 18 -9.45 -2.70 -23.47
N ARG A 19 -8.75 -1.66 -23.92
CA ARG A 19 -8.78 -0.33 -23.30
C ARG A 19 -10.17 0.32 -23.35
N GLU A 20 -10.87 0.23 -24.50
CA GLU A 20 -12.25 0.71 -24.62
C GLU A 20 -13.21 -0.02 -23.66
N ASN A 21 -13.08 -1.35 -23.57
CA ASN A 21 -13.95 -2.15 -22.70
C ASN A 21 -13.68 -1.88 -21.21
N GLN A 22 -12.42 -1.65 -20.82
CA GLN A 22 -12.07 -1.23 -19.46
C GLN A 22 -12.58 0.19 -19.15
N ALA A 23 -12.47 1.11 -20.10
CA ALA A 23 -13.02 2.47 -19.95
C ALA A 23 -14.56 2.45 -19.80
N SER A 24 -15.22 1.43 -20.35
CA SER A 24 -16.66 1.18 -20.22
C SER A 24 -17.04 0.52 -18.88
N GLY A 25 -16.09 0.33 -17.96
CA GLY A 25 -16.34 -0.20 -16.61
C GLY A 25 -16.35 -1.72 -16.50
N LYS A 26 -16.00 -2.47 -17.56
CA LYS A 26 -15.85 -3.93 -17.46
C LYS A 26 -14.60 -4.29 -16.64
N THR A 27 -14.68 -5.39 -15.92
CA THR A 27 -13.50 -5.99 -15.28
C THR A 27 -12.45 -6.33 -16.33
N LEU A 28 -11.17 -6.37 -15.93
CA LEU A 28 -10.07 -6.69 -16.86
C LEU A 28 -10.32 -8.00 -17.61
N GLU A 29 -10.77 -9.05 -16.91
CA GLU A 29 -11.14 -10.33 -17.52
C GLU A 29 -12.30 -10.21 -18.51
N GLY A 30 -13.36 -9.46 -18.18
CA GLY A 30 -14.48 -9.23 -19.07
C GLY A 30 -14.10 -8.40 -20.30
N ALA A 31 -13.24 -7.40 -20.12
CA ALA A 31 -12.73 -6.56 -21.19
C ALA A 31 -11.82 -7.34 -22.15
N ILE A 32 -10.98 -8.23 -21.61
CA ILE A 32 -10.18 -9.17 -22.39
C ILE A 32 -11.10 -10.13 -23.14
N SER A 33 -12.07 -10.78 -22.48
CA SER A 33 -12.98 -11.74 -23.12
C SER A 33 -13.76 -11.13 -24.28
N THR A 34 -14.36 -9.94 -24.09
CA THR A 34 -15.09 -9.26 -25.17
C THR A 34 -14.16 -8.88 -26.33
N ALA A 35 -12.97 -8.33 -26.03
CA ALA A 35 -12.03 -7.94 -27.07
C ALA A 35 -11.51 -9.15 -27.87
N LEU A 36 -11.39 -10.31 -27.23
CA LEU A 36 -11.04 -11.57 -27.87
C LEU A 36 -12.15 -12.11 -28.79
N GLU A 37 -13.40 -12.06 -28.34
CA GLU A 37 -14.57 -12.42 -29.16
C GLU A 37 -14.68 -11.54 -30.40
N ASP A 38 -14.48 -10.23 -30.26
CA ASP A 38 -14.47 -9.27 -31.36
C ASP A 38 -13.35 -9.55 -32.38
N CYS A 39 -12.15 -9.90 -31.91
CA CYS A 39 -11.02 -10.23 -32.79
C CYS A 39 -11.24 -11.55 -33.55
N LEU A 40 -11.80 -12.57 -32.87
CA LEU A 40 -12.14 -13.85 -33.48
C LEU A 40 -13.25 -13.70 -34.53
N ALA A 41 -14.26 -12.88 -34.25
CA ALA A 41 -15.34 -12.59 -35.20
C ALA A 41 -14.84 -11.88 -36.48
N GLN A 42 -13.79 -11.07 -36.36
CA GLN A 42 -13.14 -10.38 -37.48
C GLN A 42 -12.10 -11.26 -38.22
N GLY A 43 -11.86 -12.48 -37.76
CA GLY A 43 -10.88 -13.40 -38.36
C GLY A 43 -9.41 -13.05 -38.06
N TYR A 44 -9.17 -12.17 -37.09
CA TYR A 44 -7.83 -11.74 -36.67
C TYR A 44 -7.29 -12.65 -35.57
N LEU A 45 -5.95 -12.74 -35.45
CA LEU A 45 -5.27 -13.31 -34.28
C LEU A 45 -5.52 -14.81 -34.00
N THR A 46 -6.05 -15.62 -34.91
CA THR A 46 -6.39 -17.05 -34.65
C THR A 46 -5.19 -17.93 -34.23
N GLU A 47 -4.04 -17.79 -34.90
CA GLU A 47 -2.81 -18.47 -34.47
C GLU A 47 -2.16 -17.78 -33.26
N LEU A 48 -2.17 -16.44 -33.26
CA LEU A 48 -1.50 -15.63 -32.25
C LEU A 48 -2.18 -15.78 -30.88
N LEU A 49 -3.50 -15.88 -30.83
CA LEU A 49 -4.27 -16.12 -29.60
C LEU A 49 -4.06 -17.52 -29.06
N THR A 50 -3.93 -18.52 -29.90
CA THR A 50 -3.72 -19.89 -29.42
C THR A 50 -2.36 -20.02 -28.74
N THR A 51 -1.34 -19.32 -29.23
CA THR A 51 0.02 -19.32 -28.65
C THR A 51 0.18 -18.29 -27.52
N TYR A 52 -0.29 -17.06 -27.69
CA TYR A 52 -0.08 -15.96 -26.74
C TYR A 52 -1.14 -15.86 -25.65
N LYS A 53 -2.32 -16.51 -25.76
CA LYS A 53 -3.33 -16.46 -24.68
C LYS A 53 -2.76 -17.00 -23.38
N ARG A 54 -1.87 -18.00 -23.39
CA ARG A 54 -1.25 -18.51 -22.16
C ARG A 54 -0.19 -17.56 -21.60
N GLU A 55 0.69 -17.04 -22.44
CA GLU A 55 1.77 -16.13 -22.01
C GLU A 55 1.27 -14.75 -21.62
N VAL A 56 0.38 -14.15 -22.42
CA VAL A 56 -0.19 -12.82 -22.15
C VAL A 56 -1.15 -12.86 -20.97
N THR A 57 -1.93 -13.93 -20.81
CA THR A 57 -2.77 -14.08 -19.60
C THR A 57 -1.88 -14.25 -18.37
N GLY A 58 -0.80 -15.03 -18.45
CA GLY A 58 0.16 -15.18 -17.35
C GLY A 58 0.84 -13.87 -16.97
N MET A 59 1.33 -13.11 -17.96
CA MET A 59 1.97 -11.82 -17.75
C MET A 59 1.00 -10.78 -17.18
N LEU A 60 -0.22 -10.69 -17.71
CA LEU A 60 -1.24 -9.75 -17.22
C LEU A 60 -1.73 -10.11 -15.82
N LEU A 61 -1.90 -11.40 -15.51
CA LEU A 61 -2.24 -11.86 -14.16
C LEU A 61 -1.11 -11.57 -13.17
N TYR A 62 0.14 -11.80 -13.58
CA TYR A 62 1.31 -11.51 -12.74
C TYR A 62 1.46 -10.01 -12.46
N GLU A 63 1.39 -9.15 -13.48
CA GLU A 63 1.40 -7.68 -13.29
C GLU A 63 0.21 -7.20 -12.43
N TYR A 64 -0.96 -7.82 -12.59
CA TYR A 64 -2.13 -7.51 -11.79
C TYR A 64 -1.92 -7.87 -10.30
N ASP A 65 -1.38 -9.05 -10.02
CA ASP A 65 -1.03 -9.48 -8.67
C ASP A 65 0.07 -8.60 -8.06
N GLU A 66 1.10 -8.24 -8.83
CA GLU A 66 2.18 -7.38 -8.35
C GLU A 66 1.66 -5.98 -7.99
N ARG A 67 0.81 -5.37 -8.84
CA ARG A 67 0.19 -4.06 -8.54
C ARG A 67 -0.71 -4.12 -7.30
N LYS A 68 -1.47 -5.20 -7.13
CA LYS A 68 -2.32 -5.40 -5.95
C LYS A 68 -1.48 -5.60 -4.69
N HIS A 69 -0.41 -6.38 -4.78
CA HIS A 69 0.54 -6.60 -3.70
C HIS A 69 1.21 -5.28 -3.29
N LEU A 70 1.82 -4.56 -4.25
CA LEU A 70 2.44 -3.25 -4.03
C LEU A 70 1.51 -2.25 -3.35
N LYS A 71 0.25 -2.18 -3.77
CA LYS A 71 -0.75 -1.29 -3.15
C LYS A 71 -1.03 -1.69 -1.70
N SER A 72 -1.24 -2.98 -1.43
CA SER A 72 -1.44 -3.48 -0.05
C SER A 72 -0.24 -3.18 0.83
N THR A 73 0.97 -3.48 0.36
CA THR A 73 2.20 -3.28 1.14
C THR A 73 2.46 -1.80 1.40
N TYR A 74 2.15 -0.92 0.43
CA TYR A 74 2.22 0.53 0.60
C TYR A 74 1.22 1.02 1.64
N GLU A 75 -0.05 0.62 1.54
CA GLU A 75 -1.10 1.00 2.50
C GLU A 75 -0.81 0.48 3.92
N GLU A 76 -0.35 -0.76 4.05
CA GLU A 76 0.11 -1.33 5.33
C GLU A 76 1.32 -0.56 5.88
N GLY A 77 2.27 -0.19 5.03
CA GLY A 77 3.43 0.62 5.38
C GLY A 77 3.04 2.00 5.91
N ILE A 78 2.11 2.68 5.21
CA ILE A 78 1.56 3.97 5.64
C ILE A 78 0.82 3.82 6.98
N GLN A 79 -0.04 2.81 7.12
CA GLN A 79 -0.82 2.61 8.34
C GLN A 79 0.07 2.28 9.54
N LYS A 80 1.11 1.45 9.34
CA LYS A 80 2.13 1.16 10.36
C LYS A 80 2.93 2.42 10.71
N GLY A 81 3.28 3.24 9.71
CA GLY A 81 3.93 4.54 9.89
C GLY A 81 3.10 5.49 10.75
N ILE A 82 1.82 5.66 10.42
CA ILE A 82 0.87 6.52 11.16
C ILE A 82 0.73 6.03 12.60
N ARG A 83 0.48 4.74 12.82
CA ARG A 83 0.35 4.16 14.17
C ARG A 83 1.63 4.37 15.00
N THR A 84 2.79 4.13 14.40
CA THR A 84 4.07 4.32 15.08
C THR A 84 4.32 5.79 15.40
N GLY A 85 3.99 6.71 14.49
CA GLY A 85 4.12 8.15 14.68
C GLY A 85 3.20 8.67 15.79
N GLN A 86 1.93 8.24 15.80
CA GLN A 86 0.97 8.59 16.86
C GLN A 86 1.44 8.09 18.23
N TYR A 87 1.89 6.84 18.31
CA TYR A 87 2.41 6.28 19.56
C TYR A 87 3.63 7.05 20.07
N LYS A 88 4.63 7.30 19.21
CA LYS A 88 5.82 8.09 19.57
C LYS A 88 5.46 9.50 20.00
N GLY A 89 4.52 10.15 19.31
CA GLY A 89 4.04 11.48 19.65
C GLY A 89 3.34 11.54 21.00
N ARG A 90 2.46 10.58 21.31
CA ARG A 90 1.81 10.46 22.63
C ARG A 90 2.84 10.28 23.73
N GLN A 91 3.76 9.33 23.54
CA GLN A 91 4.80 9.04 24.52
C GLN A 91 5.74 10.23 24.76
N GLN A 92 6.10 10.98 23.71
CA GLN A 92 6.95 12.15 23.84
C GLN A 92 6.25 13.28 24.61
N LYS A 93 4.95 13.51 24.37
CA LYS A 93 4.14 14.46 25.13
C LYS A 93 4.01 14.04 26.59
N ALA A 94 3.71 12.77 26.85
CA ALA A 94 3.61 12.22 28.20
C ALA A 94 4.95 12.36 28.96
N TYR A 95 6.07 12.05 28.32
CA TYR A 95 7.41 12.24 28.90
C TYR A 95 7.69 13.71 29.26
N GLN A 96 7.33 14.66 28.39
CA GLN A 96 7.51 16.09 28.66
C GLN A 96 6.62 16.59 29.81
N ALA A 97 5.35 16.18 29.81
CA ALA A 97 4.40 16.50 30.88
C ALA A 97 4.86 15.91 32.22
N ALA A 98 5.24 14.64 32.26
CA ALA A 98 5.79 13.97 33.43
C ALA A 98 7.06 14.67 33.95
N ARG A 99 7.90 15.22 33.06
CA ARG A 99 9.10 15.98 33.46
C ARG A 99 8.76 17.28 34.16
N ASN A 100 7.71 17.96 33.71
CA ASN A 100 7.23 19.18 34.36
C ASN A 100 6.60 18.87 35.73
N LEU A 101 5.83 17.79 35.84
CA LEU A 101 5.24 17.32 37.10
C LEU A 101 6.32 16.89 38.10
N TYR A 102 7.32 16.15 37.64
CA TYR A 102 8.50 15.79 38.45
C TYR A 102 9.21 17.02 39.04
N ARG A 103 9.45 18.04 38.22
CA ARG A 103 10.09 19.29 38.67
C ARG A 103 9.25 20.05 39.71
N ARG A 104 7.94 19.89 39.66
CA ARG A 104 6.98 20.47 40.62
C ARG A 104 6.78 19.62 41.87
N GLY A 105 7.45 18.46 41.98
CA GLY A 105 7.40 17.61 43.16
C GLY A 105 6.21 16.63 43.23
N PHE A 106 5.52 16.38 42.11
CA PHE A 106 4.42 15.41 42.08
C PHE A 106 4.92 13.99 42.30
N SER A 107 4.09 13.15 42.93
CA SER A 107 4.39 11.74 43.14
C SER A 107 4.36 10.96 41.82
N ILE A 108 4.98 9.78 41.80
CA ILE A 108 4.97 8.87 40.64
C ILE A 108 3.53 8.46 40.32
N LYS A 109 2.73 8.17 41.36
CA LYS A 109 1.33 7.73 41.23
C LYS A 109 0.44 8.82 40.63
N ASP A 110 0.54 10.05 41.13
CA ASP A 110 -0.25 11.17 40.59
C ASP A 110 0.19 11.52 39.17
N THR A 111 1.49 11.47 38.90
CA THR A 111 2.02 11.74 37.56
C THR A 111 1.56 10.69 36.57
N ALA A 112 1.59 9.40 36.93
CA ALA A 112 1.08 8.29 36.12
C ALA A 112 -0.40 8.47 35.77
N GLY A 113 -1.22 8.85 36.74
CA GLY A 113 -2.62 9.19 36.52
C GLY A 113 -2.83 10.37 35.57
N ILE A 114 -2.03 11.44 35.70
CA ILE A 114 -2.16 12.65 34.87
C ILE A 114 -1.67 12.43 33.43
N VAL A 115 -0.61 11.66 33.24
CA VAL A 115 -0.07 11.41 31.89
C VAL A 115 -0.64 10.16 31.21
N GLU A 116 -1.55 9.45 31.91
CA GLU A 116 -2.15 8.18 31.47
C GLU A 116 -1.11 7.12 31.07
N GLU A 117 -0.02 7.03 31.83
CA GLU A 117 1.06 6.07 31.61
C GLU A 117 1.24 5.17 32.84
N ASP A 118 1.87 4.02 32.65
CA ASP A 118 2.15 3.10 33.74
C ASP A 118 3.08 3.71 34.80
N GLU A 119 2.77 3.47 36.08
CA GLU A 119 3.61 3.90 37.20
C GLU A 119 5.06 3.41 37.07
N LYS A 120 5.26 2.20 36.51
CA LYS A 120 6.60 1.63 36.22
C LYS A 120 7.37 2.49 35.22
N MET A 121 6.71 2.98 34.17
CA MET A 121 7.32 3.80 33.13
C MET A 121 7.67 5.20 33.68
N VAL A 122 6.77 5.80 34.44
CA VAL A 122 6.99 7.08 35.12
C VAL A 122 8.12 6.97 36.15
N ALA A 123 8.17 5.88 36.92
CA ALA A 123 9.26 5.61 37.88
C ALA A 123 10.63 5.53 37.17
N ALA A 124 10.69 4.88 36.01
CA ALA A 124 11.91 4.81 35.20
C ALA A 124 12.37 6.20 34.73
N TRP A 125 11.43 7.04 34.29
CA TRP A 125 11.72 8.43 33.91
C TRP A 125 12.23 9.26 35.08
N PHE A 126 11.59 9.16 36.24
CA PHE A 126 12.00 9.87 37.46
C PHE A 126 13.40 9.46 37.90
N LYS A 127 13.70 8.14 37.88
CA LYS A 127 15.04 7.62 38.17
C LYS A 127 16.08 8.22 37.22
N LYS A 128 15.79 8.26 35.92
CA LYS A 128 16.68 8.85 34.89
C LYS A 128 16.94 10.34 35.13
N TRP A 129 15.93 11.11 35.55
CA TRP A 129 16.10 12.54 35.82
C TRP A 129 16.83 12.81 37.14
N LYS A 130 16.60 11.98 38.17
CA LYS A 130 17.31 12.06 39.45
C LYS A 130 18.82 11.87 39.27
N THR A 131 19.23 10.87 38.49
CA THR A 131 20.65 10.61 38.20
C THR A 131 21.32 11.75 37.42
N LYS A 132 20.58 12.50 36.59
CA LYS A 132 21.11 13.65 35.85
C LYS A 132 21.22 14.94 36.68
N ARG A 133 20.59 15.03 37.85
CA ARG A 133 20.59 16.22 38.71
C ARG A 133 21.63 16.18 39.83
N GLY A 134 22.26 15.02 40.05
CA GLY A 134 23.28 14.78 41.07
C GLY A 134 24.72 14.66 40.51
N ARG A 135 24.95 15.11 39.27
CA ARG A 135 26.28 15.35 38.69
C ARG A 135 26.47 16.84 38.51
#